data_AF-A0A2E0ELR4-F1
#
_entry.id   AF-A0A2E0ELR4-F1
#
_cell.length_a   1.000
_cell.length_b   1.000
_cell.length_c   1.000
_cell.angle_alpha   90.00
_cell.angle_beta   90.00
_cell.angle_gamma   90.00
#
_symmetry.space_group_name_H-M   'P 1'
#
loop_
_entity.id
_entity.type
_entity.pdbx_description
1 polymer ?
#
loop_
_entity_poly.entity_id
_entity_poly.type
_entity_poly.pdbx_seq_one_letter_code
_entity_poly.pdbx_strand_id
1 'polypeptide(L)'
;MEFPTITWLREDEEITGEFPGLIVNPNTALGNTKNYFALDLTQIDIDRHTTSTLQIKYIKNPHRSFSQKVHPVWVEYENKTIKKVLPASHVWIRNCHLMNRIEINCHSLEITNTLSFEKEKLVNEFVVKPTGNLRYFKSDWYRLYINKFMKMDYYEGWPPIITGETKSIIKDRMQNYHKHIDVIRYNVPGIDCSEDKYLPNHPDFKVNFTTNIGLLGSKLDVSKAVIANCKLENFNCKSEISNLQSEISNCKLEISNCKLENFNLRNEIHELGFDMLELRKEIAYLRSRIFN
;
A
#
# COMPACT_ATOMS: atom_id res chain seq x y z
N MET A 1 14.00 6.71 -17.86
CA MET A 1 13.47 5.33 -17.73
C MET A 1 11.97 5.45 -17.62
N GLU A 2 11.22 4.76 -18.48
CA GLU A 2 9.75 4.79 -18.44
C GLU A 2 9.23 3.39 -18.16
N PHE A 3 8.37 3.26 -17.16
CA PHE A 3 7.67 2.02 -16.88
C PHE A 3 6.49 1.89 -17.85
N PRO A 4 6.20 0.67 -18.36
CA PRO A 4 5.03 0.47 -19.19
C PRO A 4 3.77 0.79 -18.37
N THR A 5 2.81 1.46 -19.01
CA THR A 5 1.48 1.64 -18.42
C THR A 5 0.71 0.34 -18.60
N ILE A 6 0.37 -0.31 -17.48
CA ILE A 6 -0.32 -1.61 -17.49
C ILE A 6 -1.83 -1.39 -17.40
N THR A 7 -2.58 -2.09 -18.26
CA THR A 7 -4.04 -2.16 -18.14
C THR A 7 -4.39 -3.37 -17.28
N TRP A 8 -4.79 -3.13 -16.03
CA TRP A 8 -5.07 -4.20 -15.06
C TRP A 8 -6.49 -4.74 -15.21
N LEU A 9 -6.61 -6.05 -15.36
CA LEU A 9 -7.84 -6.76 -15.68
C LEU A 9 -8.05 -7.95 -14.74
N ARG A 10 -9.30 -8.35 -14.54
CA ARG A 10 -9.67 -9.65 -13.93
C ARG A 10 -9.72 -10.76 -14.98
N GLU A 11 -9.72 -12.02 -14.55
CA GLU A 11 -9.67 -13.18 -15.46
C GLU A 11 -10.85 -13.25 -16.44
N ASP A 12 -11.99 -12.68 -16.06
CA ASP A 12 -13.25 -12.63 -16.82
C ASP A 12 -13.40 -11.36 -17.68
N GLU A 13 -12.47 -10.42 -17.58
CA GLU A 13 -12.51 -9.17 -18.34
C GLU A 13 -11.83 -9.30 -19.71
N GLU A 14 -12.33 -8.54 -20.69
CA GLU A 14 -11.78 -8.55 -22.04
C GLU A 14 -10.37 -7.94 -22.07
N ILE A 15 -9.45 -8.60 -22.77
CA ILE A 15 -8.07 -8.12 -22.91
C ILE A 15 -8.06 -6.88 -23.79
N THR A 16 -7.78 -5.73 -23.17
CA THR A 16 -7.61 -4.45 -23.84
C THR A 16 -6.20 -3.87 -23.63
N GLY A 17 -5.70 -3.12 -24.61
CA GLY A 17 -4.44 -2.39 -24.53
C GLY A 17 -3.19 -3.20 -24.95
N GLU A 18 -2.05 -2.51 -25.04
CA GLU A 18 -0.78 -3.10 -25.50
C GLU A 18 -0.07 -3.96 -24.45
N PHE A 19 -0.26 -3.62 -23.17
CA PHE A 19 0.35 -4.32 -22.03
C PHE A 19 -0.73 -4.76 -21.03
N PRO A 20 -1.53 -5.78 -21.38
CA PRO A 20 -2.57 -6.28 -20.50
C PRO A 20 -1.95 -6.95 -19.27
N GLY A 21 -2.45 -6.61 -18.09
CA GLY A 21 -2.03 -7.17 -16.81
C GLY A 21 -3.18 -7.89 -16.14
N LEU A 22 -2.89 -9.03 -15.50
CA LEU A 22 -3.87 -9.78 -14.74
C LEU A 22 -3.75 -9.46 -13.24
N ILE A 23 -4.86 -9.05 -12.63
CA ILE A 23 -5.03 -9.02 -11.19
C ILE A 23 -5.35 -10.43 -10.75
N VAL A 24 -4.39 -11.08 -10.10
CA VAL A 24 -4.52 -12.49 -9.76
C VAL A 24 -5.28 -12.64 -8.45
N ASN A 25 -6.35 -13.44 -8.49
CA ASN A 25 -7.17 -13.72 -7.32
C ASN A 25 -6.48 -14.76 -6.42
N PRO A 26 -6.67 -14.70 -5.08
CA PRO A 26 -6.09 -15.68 -4.16
C PRO A 26 -6.55 -17.13 -4.44
N ASN A 27 -7.76 -17.26 -4.99
CA ASN A 27 -8.41 -18.54 -5.25
C ASN A 27 -8.18 -19.08 -6.67
N THR A 28 -7.52 -18.32 -7.55
CA THR A 28 -7.28 -18.75 -8.94
C THR A 28 -5.86 -19.27 -9.13
N ALA A 29 -5.70 -20.22 -10.05
CA ALA A 29 -4.40 -20.83 -10.33
C ALA A 29 -3.60 -19.93 -11.30
N LEU A 30 -2.32 -19.67 -10.99
CA LEU A 30 -1.35 -18.94 -11.84
C LEU A 30 -1.11 -19.55 -13.24
N GLY A 31 -1.80 -20.63 -13.60
CA GLY A 31 -1.71 -21.30 -14.90
C GLY A 31 -2.41 -20.57 -16.05
N ASN A 32 -3.34 -19.65 -15.78
CA ASN A 32 -4.11 -18.93 -16.81
C ASN A 32 -3.47 -17.58 -17.24
N THR A 33 -2.14 -17.50 -17.21
CA THR A 33 -1.39 -16.23 -17.32
C THR A 33 -0.78 -16.00 -18.71
N LYS A 34 -0.98 -16.94 -19.64
CA LYS A 34 -0.30 -16.97 -20.96
C LYS A 34 -0.56 -15.73 -21.83
N ASN A 35 -1.73 -15.13 -21.72
CA ASN A 35 -2.13 -13.99 -22.56
C ASN A 35 -1.83 -12.62 -21.92
N TYR A 36 -1.23 -12.61 -20.73
CA TYR A 36 -0.98 -11.39 -19.98
C TYR A 36 0.50 -11.03 -20.02
N PHE A 37 0.77 -9.74 -20.16
CA PHE A 37 2.11 -9.16 -20.10
C PHE A 37 2.59 -8.98 -18.64
N ALA A 38 1.65 -8.63 -17.76
CA ALA A 38 1.90 -8.29 -16.37
C ALA A 38 1.06 -9.14 -15.40
N LEU A 39 1.56 -9.31 -14.17
CA LEU A 39 0.79 -9.88 -13.06
C LEU A 39 0.79 -8.95 -11.86
N ASP A 40 -0.38 -8.77 -11.24
CA ASP A 40 -0.52 -8.16 -9.92
C ASP A 40 -0.78 -9.24 -8.88
N LEU A 41 0.19 -9.40 -7.97
CA LEU A 41 0.19 -10.39 -6.90
C LEU A 41 -0.12 -9.78 -5.54
N THR A 42 -0.69 -8.57 -5.51
CA THR A 42 -0.99 -7.85 -4.26
C THR A 42 -1.94 -8.64 -3.36
N GLN A 43 -2.89 -9.40 -3.94
CA GLN A 43 -3.91 -10.11 -3.18
C GLN A 43 -3.52 -11.53 -2.76
N ILE A 44 -2.43 -12.12 -3.30
CA ILE A 44 -2.11 -13.54 -3.06
C ILE A 44 -1.07 -13.72 -1.94
N ASP A 45 -1.33 -14.69 -1.07
CA ASP A 45 -0.33 -15.28 -0.16
C ASP A 45 0.19 -16.60 -0.76
N ILE A 46 1.40 -16.58 -1.33
CA ILE A 46 1.87 -17.68 -2.19
C ILE A 46 2.66 -18.68 -1.34
N ASP A 47 1.94 -19.68 -0.83
CA ASP A 47 2.52 -20.78 -0.06
C ASP A 47 2.45 -22.16 -0.75
N ARG A 48 1.96 -22.26 -2.00
CA ARG A 48 2.02 -23.52 -2.75
C ARG A 48 2.43 -23.35 -4.20
N HIS A 49 3.35 -24.22 -4.58
CA HIS A 49 3.98 -24.39 -5.89
C HIS A 49 3.05 -24.14 -7.08
N THR A 50 3.35 -23.12 -7.87
CA THR A 50 3.16 -23.17 -9.32
C THR A 50 4.30 -22.44 -9.99
N THR A 51 5.19 -23.21 -10.59
CA THR A 51 6.26 -22.70 -11.45
C THR A 51 6.22 -23.52 -12.73
N SER A 52 5.65 -22.94 -13.76
CA SER A 52 6.18 -23.07 -15.12
C SER A 52 6.75 -21.70 -15.49
N THR A 53 7.63 -21.65 -16.49
CA THR A 53 8.29 -20.43 -16.98
C THR A 53 7.23 -19.44 -17.48
N LEU A 54 6.74 -18.63 -16.56
CA LEU A 54 5.88 -17.49 -16.82
C LEU A 54 6.66 -16.54 -17.72
N GLN A 55 6.25 -16.40 -18.99
CA GLN A 55 6.78 -15.39 -19.93
C GLN A 55 6.34 -13.96 -19.55
N ILE A 56 6.11 -13.73 -18.25
CA ILE A 56 5.61 -12.47 -17.70
C ILE A 56 6.76 -11.49 -17.65
N LYS A 57 6.55 -10.32 -18.25
CA LYS A 57 7.58 -9.28 -18.31
C LYS A 57 7.49 -8.32 -17.13
N TYR A 58 6.31 -8.12 -16.54
CA TYR A 58 6.07 -7.20 -15.44
C TYR A 58 5.43 -7.90 -14.25
N ILE A 59 5.95 -7.69 -13.04
CA ILE A 59 5.34 -8.24 -11.82
C ILE A 59 5.18 -7.15 -10.77
N LYS A 60 3.94 -6.95 -10.32
CA LYS A 60 3.62 -6.10 -9.17
C LYS A 60 3.52 -6.94 -7.90
N ASN A 61 4.15 -6.45 -6.85
CA ASN A 61 4.15 -6.99 -5.50
C ASN A 61 4.51 -8.49 -5.41
N PRO A 62 5.60 -8.95 -6.05
CA PRO A 62 5.98 -10.36 -6.01
C PRO A 62 6.17 -10.88 -4.59
N HIS A 63 5.78 -12.14 -4.36
CA HIS A 63 6.06 -12.81 -3.11
C HIS A 63 7.54 -13.22 -3.03
N ARG A 64 8.10 -13.30 -1.81
CA ARG A 64 9.53 -13.65 -1.58
C ARG A 64 9.97 -14.95 -2.26
N SER A 65 9.04 -15.88 -2.44
CA SER A 65 9.27 -17.20 -3.03
C SER A 65 9.48 -17.17 -4.56
N PHE A 66 9.25 -16.04 -5.24
CA PHE A 66 9.46 -15.92 -6.70
C PHE A 66 10.94 -15.99 -7.14
N SER A 67 11.88 -15.83 -6.21
CA SER A 67 13.28 -15.50 -6.51
C SER A 67 14.12 -16.55 -7.25
N GLN A 68 13.60 -17.74 -7.56
CA GLN A 68 14.38 -18.82 -8.17
C GLN A 68 13.97 -19.21 -9.59
N LYS A 69 12.80 -18.78 -10.12
CA LYS A 69 12.28 -19.36 -11.38
C LYS A 69 11.69 -18.37 -12.40
N VAL A 70 11.70 -17.06 -12.10
CA VAL A 70 11.19 -16.03 -13.01
C VAL A 70 12.19 -14.87 -13.07
N HIS A 71 12.43 -14.36 -14.28
CA HIS A 71 13.29 -13.21 -14.54
C HIS A 71 12.48 -12.12 -15.24
N PRO A 72 11.59 -11.43 -14.50
CA PRO A 72 10.81 -10.36 -15.09
C PRO A 72 11.72 -9.21 -15.52
N VAL A 73 11.29 -8.47 -16.52
CA VAL A 73 11.99 -7.26 -16.97
C VAL A 73 11.71 -6.13 -15.99
N TRP A 74 10.45 -5.99 -15.54
CA TRP A 74 10.02 -4.97 -14.59
C TRP A 74 9.45 -5.60 -13.32
N VAL A 75 9.85 -5.05 -12.18
CA VAL A 75 9.27 -5.38 -10.87
C VAL A 75 8.86 -4.09 -10.19
N GLU A 76 7.64 -4.08 -9.68
CA GLU A 76 7.11 -3.00 -8.87
C GLU A 76 6.74 -3.53 -7.48
N TYR A 77 7.11 -2.78 -6.45
CA TYR A 77 6.58 -2.94 -5.11
C TYR A 77 5.83 -1.67 -4.71
N GLU A 78 4.63 -1.87 -4.18
CA GLU A 78 3.78 -0.79 -3.70
C GLU A 78 3.05 -1.22 -2.42
N ASN A 79 3.06 -0.36 -1.39
CA ASN A 79 2.33 -0.56 -0.13
C ASN A 79 2.64 -1.91 0.57
N LYS A 80 3.91 -2.34 0.50
CA LYS A 80 4.34 -3.68 0.94
C LYS A 80 5.56 -3.65 1.84
N THR A 81 5.65 -4.62 2.75
CA THR A 81 6.87 -4.91 3.51
C THR A 81 7.77 -5.87 2.73
N ILE A 82 9.01 -5.46 2.46
CA ILE A 82 9.94 -6.12 1.57
C ILE A 82 11.17 -6.58 2.35
N LYS A 83 11.30 -7.90 2.48
CA LYS A 83 12.50 -8.54 3.06
C LYS A 83 13.56 -8.88 1.99
N LYS A 84 13.14 -9.05 0.74
CA LYS A 84 14.03 -9.38 -0.37
C LYS A 84 13.44 -8.81 -1.64
N VAL A 85 14.28 -8.12 -2.41
CA VAL A 85 13.91 -7.57 -3.72
C VAL A 85 14.16 -8.64 -4.78
N LEU A 86 13.18 -8.87 -5.65
CA LEU A 86 13.27 -9.81 -6.76
C LEU A 86 14.23 -9.23 -7.83
N PRO A 87 15.22 -10.00 -8.31
CA PRO A 87 16.07 -9.56 -9.41
C PRO A 87 15.26 -9.31 -10.69
N ALA A 88 15.49 -8.17 -11.33
CA ALA A 88 14.85 -7.75 -12.57
C ALA A 88 15.70 -6.68 -13.25
N SER A 89 15.49 -6.40 -14.54
CA SER A 89 16.19 -5.29 -15.20
C SER A 89 15.84 -3.94 -14.57
N HIS A 90 14.58 -3.79 -14.18
CA HIS A 90 13.99 -2.52 -13.76
C HIS A 90 13.16 -2.72 -12.50
N VAL A 91 13.49 -1.99 -11.43
CA VAL A 91 12.84 -2.15 -10.12
C VAL A 91 12.33 -0.82 -9.59
N TRP A 92 11.04 -0.78 -9.25
CA TRP A 92 10.41 0.33 -8.53
C TRP A 92 9.95 -0.11 -7.15
N ILE A 93 10.27 0.67 -6.13
CA ILE A 93 9.80 0.48 -4.77
C ILE A 93 9.15 1.78 -4.29
N ARG A 94 7.87 1.74 -3.97
CA ARG A 94 7.07 2.92 -3.59
C ARG A 94 6.22 2.66 -2.37
N ASN A 95 6.17 3.61 -1.44
CA ASN A 95 5.27 3.54 -0.28
C ASN A 95 5.46 2.24 0.51
N CYS A 96 6.69 1.75 0.62
CA CYS A 96 7.00 0.43 1.16
C CYS A 96 7.73 0.51 2.51
N HIS A 97 7.80 -0.64 3.17
CA HIS A 97 8.74 -0.86 4.27
C HIS A 97 9.85 -1.82 3.82
N LEU A 98 11.11 -1.40 3.84
CA LEU A 98 12.23 -2.14 3.26
C LEU A 98 13.31 -2.44 4.33
N MET A 99 14.09 -3.50 4.16
CA MET A 99 15.23 -3.76 5.07
C MET A 99 16.26 -2.63 5.02
N ASN A 100 17.03 -2.43 6.09
CA ASN A 100 18.10 -1.42 6.10
C ASN A 100 19.12 -1.69 5.00
N ARG A 101 19.48 -2.96 4.82
CA ARG A 101 20.47 -3.38 3.83
C ARG A 101 19.82 -4.29 2.80
N ILE A 102 19.88 -3.89 1.54
CA ILE A 102 19.41 -4.72 0.44
C ILE A 102 20.52 -4.99 -0.56
N GLU A 103 20.57 -6.23 -1.03
CA GLU A 103 21.38 -6.59 -2.19
C GLU A 103 20.45 -6.78 -3.39
N ILE A 104 20.79 -6.18 -4.52
CA ILE A 104 19.92 -6.17 -5.69
C ILE A 104 20.70 -6.26 -6.99
N ASN A 105 20.23 -7.13 -7.89
CA ASN A 105 20.72 -7.24 -9.26
C ASN A 105 19.66 -6.63 -10.19
N CYS A 106 19.94 -5.41 -10.66
CA CYS A 106 19.11 -4.70 -11.63
C CYS A 106 19.94 -3.68 -12.41
N HIS A 107 19.40 -3.22 -13.55
CA HIS A 107 19.96 -2.12 -14.34
C HIS A 107 19.44 -0.76 -13.88
N SER A 108 18.22 -0.71 -13.34
CA SER A 108 17.62 0.53 -12.85
C SER A 108 16.83 0.29 -11.57
N LEU A 109 17.03 1.17 -10.59
CA LEU A 109 16.37 1.12 -9.29
C LEU A 109 15.85 2.49 -8.88
N GLU A 110 14.57 2.55 -8.54
CA GLU A 110 13.94 3.73 -7.93
C GLU A 110 13.25 3.34 -6.61
N ILE A 111 13.60 4.05 -5.53
CA ILE A 111 13.07 3.84 -4.18
C ILE A 111 12.52 5.16 -3.63
N THR A 112 11.19 5.31 -3.64
CA THR A 112 10.53 6.55 -3.21
C THR A 112 9.54 6.29 -2.09
N ASN A 113 9.39 7.25 -1.17
CA ASN A 113 8.52 7.18 -0.01
C ASN A 113 8.58 5.83 0.73
N THR A 114 9.79 5.31 0.91
CA THR A 114 10.03 3.97 1.47
C THR A 114 10.87 4.09 2.72
N LEU A 115 10.39 3.52 3.82
CA LEU A 115 11.03 3.57 5.14
C LEU A 115 11.49 2.17 5.56
N SER A 116 12.33 2.08 6.58
CA SER A 116 12.67 0.78 7.15
C SER A 116 11.63 0.29 8.16
N PHE A 117 11.46 -1.02 8.26
CA PHE A 117 10.73 -1.67 9.36
C PHE A 117 11.64 -2.20 10.47
N GLU A 118 12.97 -2.12 10.32
CA GLU A 118 13.91 -2.54 11.35
C GLU A 118 14.02 -1.45 12.44
N LYS A 119 14.17 -1.88 13.70
CA LYS A 119 14.23 -0.96 14.86
C LYS A 119 15.29 0.13 14.67
N GLU A 120 15.00 1.31 15.24
CA GLU A 120 15.78 2.55 15.13
C GLU A 120 17.29 2.31 15.14
N LYS A 121 17.89 2.46 13.96
CA LYS A 121 19.33 2.54 13.77
C LYS A 121 19.63 3.76 12.90
N LEU A 122 20.87 4.26 13.01
CA LEU A 122 21.32 5.49 12.36
C LEU A 122 21.02 5.47 10.85
N VAL A 123 20.69 6.64 10.28
CA VAL A 123 20.42 6.85 8.84
C VAL A 123 21.51 6.27 7.92
N ASN A 124 22.74 6.16 8.42
CA ASN A 124 23.88 5.57 7.70
C ASN A 124 23.76 4.06 7.44
N GLU A 125 22.69 3.41 7.90
CA GLU A 125 22.45 1.98 7.69
C GLU A 125 21.49 1.64 6.53
N PHE A 126 20.79 2.63 5.96
CA PHE A 126 19.92 2.44 4.79
C PHE A 126 20.77 2.37 3.51
N VAL A 127 21.14 1.15 3.10
CA VAL A 127 22.11 0.94 2.02
C VAL A 127 21.67 -0.10 1.02
N VAL A 128 21.87 0.22 -0.26
CA VAL A 128 21.74 -0.68 -1.39
C VAL A 128 23.13 -1.14 -1.84
N LYS A 129 23.32 -2.45 -1.91
CA LYS A 129 24.50 -3.07 -2.51
C LYS A 129 24.13 -3.65 -3.88
N PRO A 130 24.58 -3.04 -4.98
CA PRO A 130 24.34 -3.59 -6.30
C PRO A 130 25.18 -4.85 -6.48
N THR A 131 24.55 -5.93 -6.96
CA THR A 131 25.22 -7.19 -7.32
C THR A 131 25.28 -7.40 -8.84
N GLY A 132 24.68 -6.49 -9.61
CA GLY A 132 24.71 -6.46 -11.08
C GLY A 132 25.15 -5.12 -11.65
N ASN A 133 24.92 -4.93 -12.95
CA ASN A 133 25.28 -3.71 -13.68
C ASN A 133 24.22 -2.61 -13.51
N LEU A 134 24.16 -2.03 -12.32
CA LEU A 134 23.25 -0.92 -12.02
C LEU A 134 23.71 0.35 -12.74
N ARG A 135 22.86 0.90 -13.61
CA ARG A 135 23.12 2.13 -14.39
C ARG A 135 22.31 3.33 -13.93
N TYR A 136 21.13 3.10 -13.34
CA TYR A 136 20.25 4.15 -12.87
C TYR A 136 19.87 3.90 -11.41
N PHE A 137 20.08 4.87 -10.54
CA PHE A 137 19.68 4.81 -9.14
C PHE A 137 18.98 6.11 -8.74
N LYS A 138 17.83 5.99 -8.08
CA LYS A 138 17.14 7.11 -7.43
C LYS A 138 16.58 6.68 -6.09
N SER A 139 16.88 7.41 -5.02
CA SER A 139 16.26 7.17 -3.72
C SER A 139 16.08 8.42 -2.87
N ASP A 140 14.99 8.44 -2.11
CA ASP A 140 14.76 9.47 -1.09
C ASP A 140 15.68 9.29 0.13
N TRP A 141 15.97 8.04 0.53
CA TRP A 141 16.60 7.72 1.81
C TRP A 141 17.78 6.75 1.73
N TYR A 142 17.79 5.85 0.74
CA TYR A 142 18.82 4.81 0.64
C TYR A 142 20.07 5.32 -0.06
N ARG A 143 21.23 4.91 0.43
CA ARG A 143 22.55 5.17 -0.19
C ARG A 143 22.99 3.98 -1.01
N LEU A 144 23.67 4.22 -2.12
CA LEU A 144 24.23 3.15 -2.94
C LEU A 144 25.68 2.85 -2.54
N TYR A 145 26.05 1.57 -2.45
CA TYR A 145 27.44 1.17 -2.49
C TYR A 145 27.98 1.30 -3.91
N ILE A 146 29.00 2.14 -4.08
CA ILE A 146 29.67 2.34 -5.35
C ILE A 146 31.12 1.88 -5.22
N ASN A 147 31.63 1.23 -6.27
CA ASN A 147 33.06 0.94 -6.40
C ASN A 147 33.66 1.86 -7.49
N LYS A 148 34.99 2.04 -7.47
CA LYS A 148 35.69 2.97 -8.37
C LYS A 148 35.56 2.67 -9.87
N PHE A 149 35.08 1.49 -10.26
CA PHE A 149 34.96 1.05 -11.65
C PHE A 149 33.51 1.03 -12.15
N MET A 150 32.56 1.34 -11.27
CA MET A 150 31.15 1.32 -11.59
C MET A 150 30.81 2.47 -12.53
N LYS A 151 30.24 2.14 -13.70
CA LYS A 151 29.75 3.11 -14.68
C LYS A 151 28.25 3.23 -14.58
N MET A 152 27.71 4.43 -14.42
CA MET A 152 26.28 4.71 -14.29
C MET A 152 25.86 5.86 -15.21
N ASP A 153 24.60 5.87 -15.59
CA ASP A 153 24.00 6.96 -16.36
C ASP A 153 23.40 8.00 -15.40
N TYR A 154 22.87 7.56 -14.25
CA TYR A 154 22.13 8.44 -13.35
C TYR A 154 22.22 8.00 -11.90
N TYR A 155 22.45 8.97 -11.02
CA TYR A 155 22.41 8.84 -9.58
C TYR A 155 21.58 9.96 -8.94
N GLU A 156 20.61 9.61 -8.11
CA GLU A 156 19.90 10.54 -7.25
C GLU A 156 19.71 9.96 -5.85
N GLY A 157 20.12 10.69 -4.82
CA GLY A 157 19.86 10.29 -3.44
C GLY A 157 20.88 10.83 -2.45
N TRP A 158 21.04 10.17 -1.31
CA TRP A 158 22.08 10.53 -0.34
C TRP A 158 23.49 10.26 -0.89
N PRO A 159 24.58 10.85 -0.36
CA PRO A 159 25.93 10.52 -0.82
C PRO A 159 26.23 9.01 -0.78
N PRO A 160 26.78 8.41 -1.86
CA PRO A 160 27.03 6.98 -1.92
C PRO A 160 28.14 6.55 -0.97
N ILE A 161 28.16 5.26 -0.63
CA ILE A 161 29.24 4.66 0.18
C ILE A 161 30.27 4.02 -0.76
N ILE A 162 31.51 4.51 -0.70
CA ILE A 162 32.59 4.04 -1.58
C ILE A 162 33.23 2.79 -0.97
N THR A 163 33.33 1.71 -1.76
CA THR A 163 33.96 0.44 -1.35
C THR A 163 35.30 0.22 -2.05
N GLY A 164 36.32 -0.22 -1.29
CA GLY A 164 37.65 -0.58 -1.81
C GLY A 164 38.83 0.19 -1.18
N GLU A 165 39.46 -0.46 -0.19
CA GLU A 165 40.77 -0.17 0.46
C GLU A 165 40.86 0.95 1.50
N THR A 166 41.87 0.82 2.37
CA THR A 166 42.06 1.40 3.71
C THR A 166 41.86 2.91 3.84
N LYS A 167 41.50 3.34 5.07
CA LYS A 167 41.09 4.70 5.51
C LYS A 167 41.96 5.88 5.04
N SER A 168 43.16 5.65 4.49
CA SER A 168 44.14 6.67 4.05
C SER A 168 43.82 7.30 2.68
N ILE A 169 43.02 6.66 1.81
CA ILE A 169 42.88 7.05 0.38
C ILE A 169 41.50 7.67 0.06
N ILE A 170 40.70 8.03 1.08
CA ILE A 170 39.29 8.44 0.90
C ILE A 170 39.16 9.84 0.26
N LYS A 171 40.10 10.77 0.54
CA LYS A 171 39.99 12.19 0.12
C LYS A 171 40.26 12.39 -1.37
N ASP A 172 41.28 11.75 -1.94
CA ASP A 172 41.61 11.82 -3.38
C ASP A 172 40.61 11.08 -4.29
N ARG A 173 39.83 10.12 -3.74
CA ARG A 173 38.95 9.24 -4.53
C ARG A 173 37.49 9.69 -4.60
N MET A 174 37.06 10.61 -3.72
CA MET A 174 35.83 11.38 -3.87
C MET A 174 35.71 11.97 -5.28
N GLN A 175 36.82 12.41 -5.86
CA GLN A 175 36.85 13.09 -7.15
C GLN A 175 36.73 12.18 -8.37
N ASN A 176 36.87 10.85 -8.23
CA ASN A 176 37.01 9.96 -9.39
C ASN A 176 35.73 9.19 -9.77
N TYR A 177 34.84 8.85 -8.83
CA TYR A 177 33.63 8.09 -9.19
C TYR A 177 32.65 8.91 -10.04
N HIS A 178 32.60 10.23 -9.84
CA HIS A 178 31.83 11.15 -10.68
C HIS A 178 32.22 11.08 -12.16
N LYS A 179 33.47 10.72 -12.47
CA LYS A 179 33.93 10.56 -13.86
C LYS A 179 33.29 9.38 -14.59
N HIS A 180 32.60 8.52 -13.85
CA HIS A 180 31.95 7.32 -14.35
C HIS A 180 30.44 7.36 -14.17
N ILE A 181 29.88 8.49 -13.73
CA ILE A 181 28.44 8.67 -13.57
C ILE A 181 28.03 9.94 -14.31
N ASP A 182 27.21 9.80 -15.35
CA ASP A 182 26.89 10.93 -16.24
C ASP A 182 26.10 12.03 -15.53
N VAL A 183 25.12 11.66 -14.69
CA VAL A 183 24.28 12.61 -13.94
C VAL A 183 24.21 12.26 -12.47
N ILE A 184 24.41 13.24 -11.59
CA ILE A 184 24.39 13.06 -10.13
C ILE A 184 23.57 14.16 -9.48
N ARG A 185 22.64 13.75 -8.60
CA ARG A 185 21.81 14.64 -7.79
C ARG A 185 21.81 14.16 -6.34
N TYR A 186 22.01 15.09 -5.40
CA TYR A 186 22.01 14.77 -3.99
C TYR A 186 20.76 15.26 -3.26
N ASN A 187 20.15 14.38 -2.48
CA ASN A 187 19.01 14.67 -1.62
C ASN A 187 19.49 14.85 -0.17
N VAL A 188 20.04 16.02 0.18
CA VAL A 188 20.58 16.31 1.52
C VAL A 188 19.79 17.46 2.17
N PRO A 189 18.98 17.22 3.21
CA PRO A 189 18.36 18.28 4.00
C PRO A 189 19.29 18.72 5.16
N GLY A 190 19.60 20.02 5.25
CA GLY A 190 20.00 20.67 6.51
C GLY A 190 21.25 20.17 7.23
N ILE A 191 22.14 19.44 6.57
CA ILE A 191 23.45 19.08 7.14
C ILE A 191 24.43 20.18 6.71
N ASP A 192 24.99 20.87 7.70
CA ASP A 192 26.17 21.69 7.50
C ASP A 192 27.28 20.80 6.91
N CYS A 193 27.58 20.96 5.63
CA CYS A 193 28.64 20.22 4.94
C CYS A 193 30.04 20.70 5.37
N SER A 194 30.18 21.27 6.56
CA SER A 194 31.43 21.71 7.19
C SER A 194 32.28 20.53 7.70
N GLU A 195 32.32 19.42 6.96
CA GLU A 195 33.59 18.73 6.78
C GLU A 195 33.91 18.81 5.29
N ASP A 196 34.99 19.53 4.96
CA ASP A 196 35.67 19.65 3.65
C ASP A 196 35.99 18.30 2.97
N LYS A 197 34.98 17.45 2.72
CA LYS A 197 35.15 16.04 2.30
C LYS A 197 34.26 15.59 1.14
N TYR A 198 33.34 16.41 0.63
CA TYR A 198 32.47 16.01 -0.48
C TYR A 198 32.25 17.15 -1.48
N LEU A 199 33.28 17.49 -2.26
CA LEU A 199 33.12 18.27 -3.48
C LEU A 199 33.94 17.69 -4.63
N PRO A 200 33.28 17.29 -5.73
CA PRO A 200 33.88 17.19 -7.04
C PRO A 200 33.35 18.33 -7.91
N ASN A 201 34.29 19.08 -8.48
CA ASN A 201 34.06 20.16 -9.43
C ASN A 201 33.45 19.65 -10.75
N HIS A 202 32.17 19.23 -10.75
CA HIS A 202 31.42 18.86 -11.96
C HIS A 202 30.56 20.06 -12.44
N PRO A 203 30.62 20.46 -13.72
CA PRO A 203 29.92 21.65 -14.22
C PRO A 203 28.38 21.56 -14.12
N ASP A 204 27.81 20.36 -14.03
CA ASP A 204 26.37 20.13 -13.79
C ASP A 204 26.00 19.93 -12.31
N PHE A 205 26.86 20.33 -11.37
CA PHE A 205 26.55 20.37 -9.93
C PHE A 205 25.51 21.46 -9.63
N LYS A 206 24.26 21.24 -10.05
CA LYS A 206 23.10 22.01 -9.62
C LYS A 206 22.56 21.34 -8.37
N VAL A 207 23.04 21.78 -7.21
CA VAL A 207 22.33 21.50 -5.97
C VAL A 207 21.05 22.32 -5.98
N ASN A 208 19.90 21.66 -6.14
CA ASN A 208 18.60 22.29 -5.95
C ASN A 208 18.39 22.55 -4.45
N PHE A 209 18.97 23.62 -3.93
CA PHE A 209 18.85 24.00 -2.52
C PHE A 209 17.47 24.53 -2.13
N THR A 210 16.55 24.73 -3.08
CA THR A 210 15.27 25.42 -2.80
C THR A 210 14.05 24.50 -2.81
N THR A 211 14.15 23.25 -3.25
CA THR A 211 12.95 22.43 -3.46
C THR A 211 12.57 21.58 -2.26
N ASN A 212 13.49 21.19 -1.36
CA ASN A 212 13.15 20.24 -0.30
C ASN A 212 12.55 20.87 0.97
N ILE A 213 12.93 22.09 1.39
CA ILE A 213 12.21 22.78 2.49
C ILE A 213 10.82 23.20 2.02
N GLY A 214 10.70 23.68 0.78
CA GLY A 214 9.42 24.01 0.16
C GLY A 214 8.52 22.79 0.01
N LEU A 215 9.05 21.66 -0.49
CA LEU A 215 8.31 20.40 -0.63
C LEU A 215 8.01 19.73 0.71
N LEU A 216 8.92 19.79 1.70
CA LEU A 216 8.65 19.28 3.04
C LEU A 216 7.62 20.16 3.76
N GLY A 217 7.71 21.48 3.58
CA GLY A 217 6.71 22.43 4.06
C GLY A 217 5.35 22.17 3.43
N SER A 218 5.28 22.05 2.11
CA SER A 218 4.04 21.74 1.40
C SER A 218 3.49 20.36 1.75
N LYS A 219 4.34 19.34 1.90
CA LYS A 219 3.92 18.01 2.38
C LYS A 219 3.43 18.06 3.82
N LEU A 220 4.09 18.82 4.69
CA LEU A 220 3.68 19.00 6.07
C LEU A 220 2.32 19.72 6.14
N ASP A 221 2.10 20.73 5.31
CA ASP A 221 0.84 21.47 5.26
C ASP A 221 -0.30 20.62 4.67
N VAL A 222 -0.01 19.82 3.63
CA VAL A 222 -0.95 18.79 3.15
C VAL A 222 -1.25 17.75 4.24
N SER A 223 -0.24 17.26 4.96
CA SER A 223 -0.45 16.34 6.08
C SER A 223 -1.26 16.96 7.22
N LYS A 224 -1.04 18.24 7.55
CA LYS A 224 -1.85 18.97 8.53
C LYS A 224 -3.30 19.10 8.05
N ALA A 225 -3.51 19.40 6.77
CA ALA A 225 -4.84 19.51 6.18
C ALA A 225 -5.57 18.15 6.20
N VAL A 226 -4.89 17.06 5.83
CA VAL A 226 -5.43 15.69 5.92
C VAL A 226 -5.77 15.34 7.37
N ILE A 227 -4.89 15.63 8.34
CA ILE A 227 -5.17 15.40 9.76
C ILE A 227 -6.38 16.20 10.24
N ALA A 228 -6.51 17.47 9.82
CA ALA A 228 -7.66 18.30 10.16
C ALA A 228 -8.96 17.73 9.55
N ASN A 229 -8.90 17.25 8.29
CA ASN A 229 -10.05 16.65 7.64
C ASN A 229 -10.46 15.33 8.30
N CYS A 230 -9.51 14.45 8.63
CA CYS A 230 -9.79 13.23 9.38
C CYS A 230 -10.35 13.52 10.78
N LYS A 231 -9.95 14.61 11.43
CA LYS A 231 -10.56 15.05 12.70
C LYS A 231 -12.02 15.49 12.53
N LEU A 232 -12.32 16.20 11.45
CA LEU A 232 -13.69 16.59 11.11
C LEU A 232 -14.55 15.37 10.77
N GLU A 233 -14.05 14.44 9.96
CA GLU A 233 -14.73 13.18 9.65
C GLU A 233 -15.01 12.37 10.93
N ASN A 234 -14.03 12.24 11.82
CA ASN A 234 -14.22 11.56 13.10
C ASN A 234 -15.28 12.27 13.98
N PHE A 235 -15.33 13.60 13.96
CA PHE A 235 -16.39 14.34 14.65
C PHE A 235 -17.78 14.06 14.05
N ASN A 236 -17.89 14.07 12.72
CA ASN A 236 -19.13 13.77 12.02
C ASN A 236 -19.60 12.33 12.30
N CYS A 237 -18.72 11.34 12.21
CA CYS A 237 -19.05 9.96 12.55
C CYS A 237 -19.52 9.81 14.00
N LYS A 238 -18.91 10.52 14.95
CA LYS A 238 -19.39 10.53 16.35
C LYS A 238 -20.79 11.12 16.47
N SER A 239 -21.09 12.18 15.72
CA SER A 239 -22.43 12.77 15.69
C SER A 239 -23.46 11.82 15.09
N GLU A 240 -23.13 11.13 14.00
CA GLU A 240 -24.01 10.12 13.38
C GLU A 240 -24.28 8.95 14.33
N ILE A 241 -23.25 8.45 15.03
CA ILE A 241 -23.41 7.40 16.04
C ILE A 241 -24.38 7.87 17.15
N SER A 242 -24.26 9.12 17.61
CA SER A 242 -25.18 9.67 18.63
C SER A 242 -26.62 9.76 18.12
N ASN A 243 -26.82 10.14 16.85
CA ASN A 243 -28.15 10.18 16.25
C ASN A 243 -28.76 8.77 16.13
N LEU A 244 -28.00 7.80 15.65
CA LEU A 244 -28.43 6.40 15.55
C LEU A 244 -28.78 5.82 16.93
N GLN A 245 -28.03 6.18 17.98
CA GLN A 245 -28.38 5.78 19.36
C GLN A 245 -29.72 6.36 19.82
N SER A 246 -30.04 7.59 19.43
CA SER A 246 -31.34 8.21 19.70
C SER A 246 -32.47 7.50 18.94
N GLU A 247 -32.26 7.20 17.66
CA GLU A 247 -33.23 6.46 16.83
C GLU A 247 -33.52 5.06 17.41
N ILE A 248 -32.47 4.32 17.79
CA ILE A 248 -32.62 3.01 18.45
C ILE A 248 -33.45 3.14 19.74
N SER A 249 -33.26 4.21 20.49
CA SER A 249 -34.01 4.46 21.73
C SER A 249 -35.50 4.73 21.44
N ASN A 250 -35.81 5.50 20.41
CA ASN A 250 -37.19 5.72 19.96
C ASN A 250 -37.85 4.42 19.47
N CYS A 251 -37.16 3.64 18.64
CA CYS A 251 -37.68 2.34 18.19
C CYS A 251 -37.98 1.39 19.36
N LYS A 252 -37.18 1.41 20.43
CA LYS A 252 -37.46 0.63 21.65
C LYS A 252 -38.73 1.08 22.36
N LEU A 253 -39.00 2.38 22.40
CA LEU A 253 -40.24 2.93 22.97
C LEU A 253 -41.45 2.53 22.12
N GLU A 254 -41.35 2.65 20.80
CA GLU A 254 -42.42 2.22 19.87
C GLU A 254 -42.74 0.73 20.02
N ILE A 255 -41.72 -0.14 20.06
CA ILE A 255 -41.91 -1.58 20.31
C ILE A 255 -42.61 -1.82 21.64
N SER A 256 -42.30 -1.05 22.68
CA SER A 256 -42.94 -1.18 24.00
C SER A 256 -44.41 -0.76 23.96
N ASN A 257 -44.74 0.32 23.23
CA ASN A 257 -46.11 0.77 23.02
C ASN A 257 -46.92 -0.27 22.23
N CYS A 258 -46.38 -0.80 21.13
CA CYS A 258 -47.04 -1.85 20.36
C CYS A 258 -47.31 -3.12 21.19
N LYS A 259 -46.40 -3.48 22.11
CA LYS A 259 -46.62 -4.59 23.05
C LYS A 259 -47.79 -4.33 24.00
N LEU A 260 -47.90 -3.11 24.52
CA LEU A 260 -49.00 -2.72 25.40
C LEU A 260 -50.34 -2.72 24.66
N GLU A 261 -50.37 -2.19 23.43
CA GLU A 261 -51.57 -2.22 22.59
C GLU A 261 -52.01 -3.65 22.27
N ASN A 262 -51.06 -4.54 21.93
CA ASN A 262 -51.34 -5.97 21.71
C ASN A 262 -51.93 -6.65 22.97
N PHE A 263 -51.41 -6.30 24.15
CA PHE A 263 -51.95 -6.79 25.41
C PHE A 263 -53.39 -6.32 25.65
N ASN A 264 -53.68 -5.04 25.41
CA ASN A 264 -55.02 -4.48 25.55
C ASN A 264 -56.02 -5.14 24.59
N LEU A 265 -55.65 -5.30 23.31
CA LEU A 265 -56.48 -5.99 22.32
C LEU A 265 -56.77 -7.45 22.71
N ARG A 266 -55.79 -8.15 23.29
CA ARG A 266 -56.00 -9.51 23.81
C ARG A 266 -57.03 -9.56 24.93
N ASN A 267 -57.01 -8.57 25.83
CA ASN A 267 -57.99 -8.48 26.91
C ASN A 267 -59.39 -8.17 26.35
N GLU A 268 -59.50 -7.24 25.41
CA GLU A 268 -60.79 -6.91 24.76
C GLU A 268 -61.40 -8.12 24.03
N ILE A 269 -60.58 -8.89 23.30
CA ILE A 269 -61.01 -10.16 22.69
C ILE A 269 -61.51 -11.15 23.74
N HIS A 270 -60.86 -11.21 24.91
CA HIS A 270 -61.25 -12.11 25.98
C HIS A 270 -62.58 -11.69 26.62
N GLU A 271 -62.80 -10.40 26.84
CA GLU A 271 -64.07 -9.84 27.33
C GLU A 271 -65.23 -10.11 26.35
N LEU A 272 -65.04 -9.83 25.06
CA LEU A 272 -66.01 -10.17 24.01
C LEU A 272 -66.31 -11.68 23.97
N GLY A 273 -65.32 -12.52 24.27
CA GLY A 273 -65.49 -13.96 24.42
C GLY A 273 -66.44 -14.34 25.55
N PHE A 274 -66.37 -13.65 26.71
CA PHE A 274 -67.33 -13.84 27.81
C PHE A 274 -68.73 -13.36 27.45
N ASP A 275 -68.86 -12.18 26.83
CA ASP A 275 -70.16 -11.64 26.42
C ASP A 275 -70.86 -12.60 25.44
N MET A 276 -70.11 -13.16 24.48
CA MET A 276 -70.62 -14.19 23.57
C MET A 276 -71.09 -15.45 24.28
N LEU A 277 -70.38 -15.90 25.32
CA LEU A 277 -70.78 -17.06 26.13
C LEU A 277 -72.08 -16.79 26.89
N GLU A 278 -72.24 -15.58 27.44
CA GLU A 278 -73.44 -15.19 28.17
C GLU A 278 -74.65 -15.07 27.25
N LEU A 279 -74.51 -14.41 26.10
CA LEU A 279 -75.54 -14.37 25.07
C LEU A 279 -75.95 -15.76 24.58
N ARG A 280 -75.00 -16.69 24.44
CA ARG A 280 -75.31 -18.10 24.09
C ARG A 280 -76.16 -18.77 25.17
N LYS A 281 -75.90 -18.54 26.45
CA LYS A 281 -76.72 -19.06 27.55
C LYS A 281 -78.13 -18.47 27.52
N GLU A 282 -78.27 -17.16 27.32
CA GLU A 282 -79.57 -16.50 27.20
C GLU A 282 -80.39 -17.05 26.04
N ILE A 283 -79.78 -17.20 24.85
CA ILE A 283 -80.44 -17.82 23.69
C ILE A 283 -80.88 -19.25 24.00
N ALA A 284 -80.04 -20.05 24.66
CA ALA A 284 -80.39 -21.41 25.05
C ALA A 284 -81.57 -21.44 26.05
N TYR A 285 -81.57 -20.54 27.03
CA TYR A 285 -82.66 -20.37 27.98
C TYR A 285 -83.97 -19.98 27.28
N LEU A 286 -83.94 -18.95 26.41
CA LEU A 286 -85.12 -18.52 25.65
C LEU A 286 -85.65 -19.62 24.74
N ARG A 287 -84.78 -20.37 24.06
CA ARG A 287 -85.17 -21.56 23.29
C ARG A 287 -85.90 -22.57 24.17
N SER A 288 -85.37 -22.90 25.34
CA SER A 288 -86.01 -23.85 26.26
C SER A 288 -87.41 -23.42 26.70
N ARG A 289 -87.68 -22.10 26.74
CA ARG A 289 -88.98 -21.53 27.13
C ARG A 289 -90.00 -21.47 26.00
N ILE A 290 -89.55 -21.48 24.74
CA ILE A 290 -90.43 -21.53 23.55
C ILE A 290 -90.84 -22.98 23.24
N PHE A 291 -89.97 -23.94 23.51
CA PHE A 291 -90.17 -25.36 23.19
C PHE A 291 -90.69 -26.22 24.36
N ASN A 292 -90.90 -25.62 25.54
CA ASN A 292 -91.66 -26.20 26.67
C ASN A 292 -93.01 -25.50 26.77
#